data_AF-T1BR96-F1
#
_entry.id   AF-T1BR96-F1
#
_cell.length_a   1.000
_cell.length_b   1.000
_cell.length_c   1.000
_cell.angle_alpha   90.00
_cell.angle_beta   90.00
_cell.angle_gamma   90.00
#
_symmetry.space_group_name_H-M   'P 1'
#
loop_
_entity.id
_entity.type
_entity.pdbx_description
1 polymer ?
#
loop_
_entity_poly.entity_id
_entity_poly.type
_entity_poly.pdbx_seq_one_letter_code
_entity_poly.pdbx_strand_id
1 'polypeptide(L)'
;ATDRRVFDRIASVEARYAKAHRRPDPLEVWKFGRQPSTMAKETPLRIIVDQPCVLHWTDSDWAQVTDTEAVATPLGLFYVDLPPLGRSGRGYRFTFRWSASDRWEGRDYTVRSV
;
A
#
# COMPACT_ATOMS: atom_id res chain seq x y z
N ALA A 1 -46.31 -11.29 -15.92
CA ALA A 1 -45.39 -10.97 -14.81
C ALA A 1 -44.25 -10.13 -15.36
N THR A 2 -44.12 -8.88 -14.93
CA THR A 2 -43.05 -7.99 -15.39
C THR A 2 -41.76 -8.35 -14.65
N ASP A 3 -40.73 -8.77 -15.40
CA ASP A 3 -39.36 -8.93 -14.88
C ASP A 3 -38.94 -7.56 -14.31
N ARG A 4 -38.66 -7.46 -13.01
CA ARG A 4 -38.45 -6.21 -12.26
C ARG A 4 -37.12 -5.51 -12.62
N ARG A 5 -36.75 -5.51 -13.90
CA ARG A 5 -35.54 -4.92 -14.44
C ARG A 5 -35.82 -3.54 -15.02
N VAL A 6 -34.91 -2.61 -14.74
CA VAL A 6 -34.92 -1.25 -15.30
C VAL A 6 -34.89 -1.34 -16.83
N PHE A 7 -35.84 -0.67 -17.50
CA PHE A 7 -36.08 -0.78 -18.94
C PHE A 7 -34.90 -0.25 -19.79
N ASP A 8 -34.14 0.73 -19.28
CA ASP A 8 -32.98 1.33 -19.97
C ASP A 8 -31.65 0.58 -19.75
N ARG A 9 -31.70 -0.68 -19.28
CA ARG A 9 -30.49 -1.45 -18.97
C ARG A 9 -29.86 -2.03 -20.23
N ILE A 10 -28.71 -1.47 -20.62
CA ILE A 10 -27.90 -2.01 -21.72
C ILE A 10 -27.10 -3.21 -21.22
N ALA A 11 -27.40 -4.41 -21.74
CA ALA A 11 -26.81 -5.67 -21.28
C ALA A 11 -25.26 -5.71 -21.34
N SER A 12 -24.65 -5.07 -22.34
CA SER A 12 -23.19 -4.99 -22.48
C SER A 12 -22.54 -4.08 -21.42
N VAL A 13 -23.22 -3.00 -21.01
CA VAL A 13 -22.77 -2.09 -19.94
C VAL A 13 -22.89 -2.77 -18.58
N GLU A 14 -24.00 -3.46 -18.33
CA GLU A 14 -24.19 -4.29 -17.13
C GLU A 14 -23.10 -5.34 -17.00
N ALA A 15 -22.82 -6.08 -18.08
CA ALA A 15 -21.77 -7.10 -18.09
C ALA A 15 -20.41 -6.51 -17.69
N ARG A 16 -20.09 -5.30 -18.19
CA ARG A 16 -18.79 -4.66 -17.97
C ARG A 16 -18.64 -3.95 -16.62
N TYR A 17 -19.69 -3.34 -16.08
CA TYR A 17 -19.57 -2.49 -14.88
C TYR A 17 -20.27 -3.06 -13.64
N ALA A 18 -21.36 -3.81 -13.82
CA ALA A 18 -22.10 -4.37 -12.70
C ALA A 18 -21.73 -5.84 -12.43
N LYS A 19 -21.37 -6.60 -13.48
CA LYS A 19 -21.07 -8.04 -13.37
C LYS A 19 -19.60 -8.37 -13.44
N ALA A 20 -18.78 -7.61 -14.16
CA ALA A 20 -17.33 -7.79 -14.17
C ALA A 20 -16.76 -7.41 -12.79
N HIS A 21 -16.83 -8.35 -11.85
CA HIS A 21 -16.22 -8.25 -10.54
C HIS A 21 -14.72 -8.44 -10.69
N ARG A 22 -14.01 -7.43 -11.19
CA ARG A 22 -12.58 -7.31 -10.87
C ARG A 22 -12.52 -6.78 -9.44
N ARG A 23 -12.41 -7.69 -8.48
CA ARG A 23 -11.84 -7.30 -7.20
C ARG A 23 -10.39 -6.95 -7.48
N PRO A 24 -9.95 -5.70 -7.25
CA PRO A 24 -8.53 -5.40 -7.34
C PRO A 24 -7.80 -6.29 -6.33
N ASP A 25 -6.58 -6.69 -6.68
CA ASP A 25 -5.72 -7.39 -5.74
C ASP A 25 -5.57 -6.52 -4.48
N PRO A 26 -5.60 -7.14 -3.29
CA PRO A 26 -5.52 -6.40 -2.04
C PRO A 26 -4.21 -5.63 -1.96
N LEU A 27 -4.28 -4.38 -1.50
CA LEU A 27 -3.12 -3.52 -1.27
C LEU A 27 -3.40 -2.64 -0.06
N GLU A 28 -2.51 -2.68 0.94
CA GLU A 28 -2.56 -1.74 2.06
C GLU A 28 -1.70 -0.53 1.73
N VAL A 29 -2.22 0.67 2.00
CA VAL A 29 -1.51 1.92 1.67
C VAL A 29 -1.22 2.72 2.93
N TRP A 30 0.06 2.97 3.20
CA TRP A 30 0.50 3.85 4.26
C TRP A 30 0.94 5.20 3.68
N LYS A 31 0.56 6.30 4.33
CA LYS A 31 1.05 7.65 4.05
C LYS A 31 1.00 8.48 5.33
N PHE A 32 1.66 9.63 5.37
CA PHE A 32 1.65 10.48 6.57
C PHE A 32 0.24 10.82 7.10
N GLY A 33 -0.71 11.06 6.20
CA GLY A 33 -2.12 11.31 6.56
C GLY A 33 -2.97 10.05 6.83
N ARG A 34 -2.41 8.85 6.66
CA ARG A 34 -3.07 7.56 6.95
C ARG A 34 -2.02 6.54 7.35
N GLN A 35 -1.86 6.36 8.67
CA GLN A 35 -0.84 5.50 9.25
C GLN A 35 -1.52 4.27 9.87
N PRO A 36 -2.00 3.30 9.06
CA PRO A 36 -2.62 2.11 9.61
C PRO A 36 -1.60 1.38 10.49
N SER A 37 -1.96 1.06 11.72
CA SER A 37 -1.10 0.28 12.62
C SER A 37 -1.15 -1.22 12.33
N THR A 38 -2.15 -1.65 11.56
CA THR A 38 -2.40 -3.06 11.20
C THR A 38 -2.72 -3.22 9.71
N MET A 39 -2.37 -4.38 9.15
CA MET A 39 -2.67 -4.77 7.77
C MET A 39 -3.07 -6.24 7.70
N ALA A 40 -3.80 -6.64 6.66
CA ALA A 40 -4.08 -8.05 6.44
C ALA A 40 -2.79 -8.81 6.08
N LYS A 41 -2.67 -10.07 6.53
CA LYS A 41 -1.67 -11.01 6.01
C LYS A 41 -1.77 -11.17 4.49
N GLU A 42 -0.68 -11.58 3.85
CA GLU A 42 -0.63 -11.83 2.39
C GLU A 42 -1.02 -10.61 1.52
N THR A 43 -1.11 -9.41 2.13
CA THR A 43 -1.34 -8.15 1.42
C THR A 43 -0.03 -7.38 1.36
N PRO A 44 0.40 -6.85 0.20
CA PRO A 44 1.54 -5.95 0.13
C PRO A 44 1.24 -4.61 0.82
N LEU A 45 2.28 -3.96 1.34
CA LEU A 45 2.19 -2.62 1.94
C LEU A 45 2.89 -1.60 1.05
N ARG A 46 2.12 -0.67 0.46
CA ARG A 46 2.68 0.45 -0.30
C ARG A 46 2.82 1.68 0.60
N ILE A 47 4.05 2.11 0.78
CA ILE A 47 4.39 3.38 1.43
C ILE A 47 4.35 4.47 0.36
N ILE A 48 3.57 5.55 0.56
CA ILE A 48 3.48 6.69 -0.36
C ILE A 48 3.91 7.97 0.37
N VAL A 49 4.82 8.71 -0.26
CA VAL A 49 5.34 10.00 0.21
C VAL A 49 5.42 11.01 -0.93
N ASP A 50 5.57 12.28 -0.58
CA ASP A 50 5.62 13.43 -1.51
C ASP A 50 7.05 13.90 -1.84
N GLN A 51 8.06 13.30 -1.23
CA GLN A 51 9.47 13.62 -1.44
C GLN A 51 10.28 12.37 -1.77
N PRO A 52 11.35 12.49 -2.60
CA PRO A 52 12.24 11.38 -2.87
C PRO A 52 12.93 10.93 -1.57
N CYS A 53 12.95 9.62 -1.34
CA CYS A 53 13.58 9.04 -0.16
C CYS A 53 14.14 7.65 -0.45
N VAL A 54 15.06 7.24 0.41
CA VAL A 54 15.35 5.83 0.65
C VAL A 54 14.55 5.40 1.88
N LEU A 55 13.72 4.36 1.71
CA LEU A 55 13.02 3.72 2.81
C LEU A 55 13.99 2.75 3.51
N HIS A 56 14.24 2.99 4.78
CA HIS A 56 15.04 2.12 5.63
C HIS A 56 14.10 1.27 6.46
N TRP A 57 14.10 -0.05 6.27
CA TRP A 57 13.06 -0.90 6.86
C TRP A 57 13.55 -2.31 7.23
N THR A 58 12.76 -2.96 8.08
CA THR A 58 12.95 -4.34 8.53
C THR A 58 11.59 -5.01 8.76
N ASP A 59 11.53 -6.32 8.57
CA ASP A 59 10.41 -7.19 8.97
C ASP A 59 10.82 -8.20 10.06
N SER A 60 12.05 -8.09 10.57
CA SER A 60 12.73 -9.07 11.42
C SER A 60 13.29 -8.44 12.70
N ASP A 61 12.64 -7.39 13.20
CA ASP A 61 12.99 -6.67 14.44
C ASP A 61 14.48 -6.23 14.46
N TRP A 62 14.93 -5.65 13.34
CA TRP A 62 16.29 -5.16 13.09
C TRP A 62 17.38 -6.23 12.96
N ALA A 63 17.04 -7.53 12.95
CA ALA A 63 18.02 -8.56 12.64
C ALA A 63 18.56 -8.43 11.20
N GLN A 64 17.69 -8.06 10.26
CA GLN A 64 18.06 -7.68 8.90
C GLN A 64 17.42 -6.36 8.54
N VAL A 65 18.18 -5.50 7.87
CA VAL A 65 17.76 -4.17 7.47
C VAL A 65 17.94 -4.03 5.97
N THR A 66 16.94 -3.42 5.33
CA THR A 66 16.91 -3.21 3.89
C THR A 66 16.68 -1.74 3.61
N ASP A 67 17.48 -1.20 2.69
CA ASP A 67 17.28 0.11 2.10
C ASP A 67 16.63 -0.06 0.72
N THR A 68 15.56 0.67 0.47
CA THR A 68 14.85 0.62 -0.82
C THR A 68 14.57 2.03 -1.30
N GLU A 69 15.08 2.36 -2.48
CA GLU A 69 14.84 3.66 -3.11
C GLU A 69 13.38 3.78 -3.56
N ALA A 70 12.76 4.92 -3.27
CA ALA A 70 11.37 5.15 -3.64
C ALA A 70 11.23 5.42 -5.13
N VAL A 71 10.27 4.77 -5.76
CA VAL A 71 9.96 4.91 -7.18
C VAL A 71 9.12 6.16 -7.39
N ALA A 72 9.58 7.06 -8.26
CA ALA A 72 8.85 8.25 -8.66
C ALA A 72 7.64 7.90 -9.54
N THR A 73 6.55 8.62 -9.35
CA THR A 73 5.36 8.57 -10.20
C THR A 73 5.25 9.85 -11.03
N PRO A 74 4.57 9.82 -12.19
CA PRO A 74 4.31 11.03 -12.97
C PRO A 74 3.49 12.11 -12.24
N LEU A 75 2.85 11.77 -11.11
CA LEU A 75 2.04 12.67 -10.31
C LEU A 75 2.85 13.42 -9.24
N GLY A 76 4.18 13.28 -9.23
CA GLY A 76 5.05 13.91 -8.22
C GLY A 76 5.01 13.24 -6.85
N LEU A 77 4.50 12.01 -6.77
CA LEU A 77 4.55 11.17 -5.56
C LEU A 77 5.60 10.07 -5.73
N PHE A 78 6.07 9.55 -4.60
CA PHE A 78 7.03 8.46 -4.54
C PHE A 78 6.45 7.30 -3.75
N TYR A 79 6.79 6.07 -4.13
CA TYR A 79 6.33 4.91 -3.40
C TYR A 79 7.37 3.80 -3.27
N VAL A 80 7.21 2.99 -2.21
CA VAL A 80 7.92 1.72 -2.02
C VAL A 80 6.88 0.65 -1.72
N ASP A 81 7.00 -0.49 -2.40
CA ASP A 81 6.22 -1.69 -2.11
C ASP A 81 7.02 -2.61 -1.20
N LEU A 82 6.50 -2.82 0.01
CA LEU A 82 6.98 -3.86 0.91
C LEU A 82 6.25 -5.16 0.61
N PRO A 83 6.96 -6.31 0.70
CA PRO A 83 6.34 -7.60 0.41
C PRO A 83 5.19 -7.90 1.37
N PRO A 84 4.38 -8.93 1.11
CA PRO A 84 3.39 -9.36 2.09
C PRO A 84 4.01 -10.02 3.32
N LEU A 85 3.45 -9.75 4.50
CA LEU A 85 3.75 -10.53 5.70
C LEU A 85 2.89 -11.81 5.71
N GLY A 86 3.53 -12.96 5.53
CA GLY A 86 2.80 -14.23 5.38
C GLY A 86 2.25 -14.85 6.67
N ARG A 87 2.47 -14.22 7.82
CA ARG A 87 1.99 -14.69 9.13
C ARG A 87 1.56 -13.50 9.97
N SER A 88 0.48 -13.66 10.74
CA SER A 88 0.01 -12.68 11.73
C SER A 88 1.05 -12.45 12.84
N GLY A 89 1.05 -11.26 13.44
CA GLY A 89 1.96 -10.89 14.52
C GLY A 89 3.35 -10.44 14.06
N ARG A 90 3.67 -10.56 12.77
CA ARG A 90 4.84 -9.90 12.18
C ARG A 90 4.56 -8.42 11.96
N GLY A 91 5.60 -7.64 11.72
CA GLY A 91 5.42 -6.24 11.40
C GLY A 91 6.62 -5.64 10.69
N TYR A 92 6.33 -4.64 9.89
CA TYR A 92 7.34 -3.74 9.37
C TYR A 92 7.67 -2.70 10.42
N ARG A 93 8.97 -2.42 10.59
CA ARG A 93 9.45 -1.18 11.18
C ARG A 93 10.26 -0.45 10.15
N PHE A 94 9.98 0.83 9.95
CA PHE A 94 10.64 1.61 8.91
C PHE A 94 10.75 3.09 9.26
N THR A 95 11.69 3.76 8.58
CA THR A 95 11.87 5.20 8.61
C THR A 95 12.35 5.69 7.25
N PHE A 96 12.42 7.01 7.07
CA PHE A 96 12.77 7.64 5.80
C PHE A 96 14.11 8.37 5.92
N ARG A 97 14.98 8.15 4.92
CA ARG A 97 16.11 9.02 4.63
C ARG A 97 15.77 9.87 3.42
N TRP A 98 15.54 11.17 3.65
CA TRP A 98 15.11 12.12 2.62
C TRP A 98 16.26 12.49 1.69
N SER A 99 16.16 12.13 0.42
CA SER A 99 17.27 12.24 -0.54
C SER A 99 17.68 13.69 -0.82
N ALA A 100 16.73 14.62 -0.79
CA ALA A 100 17.00 16.04 -1.08
C ALA A 100 17.83 16.75 0.00
N SER A 101 17.65 16.38 1.27
CA SER A 101 18.34 17.02 2.40
C SER A 101 19.38 16.14 3.07
N ASP A 102 19.47 14.87 2.66
CA ASP A 102 20.23 13.81 3.32
C ASP A 102 19.96 13.73 4.83
N ARG A 103 18.68 13.77 5.21
CA ARG A 103 18.25 13.76 6.61
C ARG A 103 17.35 12.58 6.90
N TRP A 104 17.47 12.08 8.11
CA TRP A 104 16.54 11.11 8.66
C TRP A 104 15.26 11.81 9.12
N GLU A 105 14.13 11.11 8.96
CA GLU A 105 12.83 11.52 9.49
C GLU A 105 12.82 11.66 11.03
N GLY A 106 13.75 11.01 11.72
CA GLY A 106 13.95 11.16 13.16
C GLY A 106 12.97 10.36 14.02
N ARG A 107 12.11 9.54 13.41
CA ARG A 107 11.27 8.56 14.10
C ARG A 107 11.01 7.34 13.22
N ASP A 108 10.61 6.26 13.88
CA ASP A 108 10.22 5.02 13.21
C ASP A 108 8.70 4.87 13.20
N TYR A 109 8.23 4.15 12.20
CA TYR A 109 6.83 3.76 12.02
C TYR A 109 6.71 2.24 12.03
N THR A 110 5.55 1.76 12.46
CA THR A 110 5.29 0.33 12.58
C THR A 110 3.93 -0.03 12.00
N VAL A 111 3.88 -1.12 11.24
CA VAL A 111 2.63 -1.73 10.74
C VAL A 111 2.71 -3.23 11.00
N ARG A 112 1.68 -3.81 11.62
CA ARG A 112 1.64 -5.24 11.97
C ARG A 112 0.63 -6.02 11.16
N SER A 113 0.94 -7.26 10.82
CA SER A 113 -0.04 -8.17 10.22
C SER A 113 -1.02 -8.71 11.27
N VAL A 114 -2.31 -8.69 10.92
CA VAL A 114 -3.40 -9.32 11.66
C VAL A 114 -4.00 -10.48 10.88
#